data_AF-A0A8H7X0Y5-F1
#
_entry.id   AF-A0A8H7X0Y5-F1
#
_cell.length_a   1.000
_cell.length_b   1.000
_cell.length_c   1.000
_cell.angle_alpha   90.00
_cell.angle_beta   90.00
_cell.angle_gamma   90.00
#
_symmetry.space_group_name_H-M   'P 1'
#
loop_
_entity.id
_entity.type
_entity.pdbx_description
1 polymer ?
#
loop_
_entity_poly.entity_id
_entity_poly.type
_entity_poly.pdbx_seq_one_letter_code
_entity_poly.pdbx_strand_id
1 'polypeptide(L)'
;MAELSAWVQLLCRLAEAASGLRYIKLGWGAEFEFSWQFRLGARERGLGDDLDFVRALGKIQGLEKLVVSGYYAKHWPAYLETTVVRLRAIPGHGLEESELKEEDMDDEEQENEMFIRQTNERELQSFMKYQQGTEDLIP
;
A
#
# COMPACT_ATOMS: atom_id res chain seq x y z
N MET A 1 -14.29 8.69 -9.64
CA MET A 1 -15.23 9.35 -8.71
C MET A 1 -16.18 8.37 -8.02
N ALA A 2 -16.89 7.48 -8.73
CA ALA A 2 -17.79 6.49 -8.09
C ALA A 2 -17.07 5.50 -7.15
N GLU A 3 -15.87 5.03 -7.53
CA GLU A 3 -15.09 4.08 -6.72
C GLU A 3 -14.53 4.69 -5.43
N LEU A 4 -13.97 5.91 -5.48
CA LEU A 4 -13.53 6.65 -4.29
C LEU A 4 -14.70 6.82 -3.30
N SER A 5 -15.86 7.24 -3.80
CA SER A 5 -17.06 7.39 -2.98
C SER A 5 -17.46 6.08 -2.30
N ALA A 6 -17.37 4.94 -2.98
CA ALA A 6 -17.71 3.65 -2.40
C ALA A 6 -16.71 3.21 -1.31
N TRP A 7 -15.42 3.41 -1.54
CA TRP A 7 -14.37 3.11 -0.56
C TRP A 7 -14.45 3.98 0.68
N VAL A 8 -14.59 5.30 0.52
CA VAL A 8 -14.74 6.22 1.65
C VAL A 8 -15.99 5.86 2.47
N GLN A 9 -17.11 5.54 1.81
CA GLN A 9 -18.32 5.09 2.51
C GLN A 9 -18.12 3.78 3.27
N LEU A 10 -17.42 2.81 2.68
CA LEU A 10 -17.09 1.55 3.35
C LEU A 10 -16.25 1.81 4.60
N LEU A 11 -15.17 2.59 4.49
CA LEU A 11 -14.27 2.89 5.61
C LEU A 11 -14.98 3.65 6.73
N CYS A 12 -15.81 4.63 6.38
CA CYS A 12 -16.65 5.34 7.36
C CYS A 12 -17.62 4.37 8.08
N ARG A 13 -18.29 3.46 7.34
CA ARG A 13 -19.17 2.46 7.96
C ARG A 13 -18.42 1.49 8.86
N LEU A 14 -17.20 1.09 8.48
CA LEU A 14 -16.35 0.24 9.34
C LEU A 14 -15.96 0.99 10.61
N ALA A 15 -15.59 2.27 10.51
CA ALA A 15 -15.28 3.09 11.67
C ALA A 15 -16.48 3.25 12.62
N GLU A 16 -17.70 3.36 12.10
CA GLU A 16 -18.92 3.55 12.89
C GLU A 16 -19.47 2.26 13.48
N ALA A 17 -19.49 1.17 12.71
CA ALA A 17 -20.25 -0.03 13.05
C ALA A 17 -19.38 -1.23 13.49
N ALA A 18 -18.10 -1.27 13.11
CA ALA A 18 -17.25 -2.45 13.32
C ALA A 18 -16.35 -2.32 14.56
N SER A 19 -16.96 -2.21 15.75
CA SER A 19 -16.24 -2.05 17.03
C SER A 19 -15.29 -3.22 17.39
N GLY A 20 -15.52 -4.40 16.80
CA GLY A 20 -14.69 -5.59 16.94
C GLY A 20 -13.59 -5.75 15.88
N LEU A 21 -13.44 -4.81 14.94
CA LEU A 21 -12.45 -4.92 13.87
C LEU A 21 -11.04 -4.68 14.43
N ARG A 22 -10.22 -5.72 14.43
CA ARG A 22 -8.83 -5.68 14.95
C ARG A 22 -7.75 -5.65 13.88
N TYR A 23 -8.06 -6.13 12.69
CA TYR A 23 -7.07 -6.30 11.63
C TYR A 23 -7.62 -5.91 10.26
N ILE A 24 -6.84 -5.09 9.54
CA ILE A 24 -7.08 -4.74 8.14
C ILE A 24 -5.78 -4.93 7.35
N LYS A 25 -5.90 -5.49 6.14
CA LYS A 25 -4.88 -5.44 5.10
C LYS A 25 -5.46 -4.74 3.88
N LEU A 26 -4.81 -3.68 3.42
CA LEU A 26 -5.20 -2.87 2.26
C LEU A 26 -4.04 -2.74 1.28
N GLY A 27 -4.37 -2.87 0.00
CA GLY A 27 -3.42 -2.71 -1.09
C GLY A 27 -3.93 -1.69 -2.10
N TRP A 28 -3.07 -0.76 -2.51
CA TRP A 28 -3.37 0.17 -3.60
C TRP A 28 -2.66 -0.27 -4.87
N GLY A 29 -3.45 -0.68 -5.85
CA GLY A 29 -2.98 -0.88 -7.21
C GLY A 29 -2.76 0.46 -7.90
N ALA A 30 -1.83 0.47 -8.84
CA ALA A 30 -1.67 1.56 -9.78
C ALA A 30 -1.17 1.02 -11.12
N GLU A 31 -1.61 1.65 -12.21
CA GLU A 31 -1.41 1.20 -13.58
C GLU A 31 -0.36 2.10 -14.24
N PHE A 32 0.85 1.59 -14.44
CA PHE A 32 1.96 2.36 -15.02
C PHE A 32 2.50 1.70 -16.29
N GLU A 33 1.84 1.96 -17.41
CA GLU A 33 2.38 1.70 -18.75
C GLU A 33 3.28 2.85 -19.25
N PHE A 34 3.05 4.09 -18.80
CA PHE A 34 3.70 5.30 -19.30
C PHE A 34 4.05 6.30 -18.20
N SER A 35 5.09 7.11 -18.42
CA SER A 35 5.62 8.06 -17.42
C SER A 35 4.65 9.16 -16.99
N TRP A 36 3.68 9.54 -17.83
CA TRP A 36 2.68 10.57 -17.50
C TRP A 36 1.64 10.08 -16.47
N GLN A 37 1.54 8.77 -16.26
CA GLN A 37 0.65 8.16 -15.26
C GLN A 37 1.16 8.36 -13.83
N PHE A 38 2.38 8.85 -13.62
CA PHE A 38 2.87 9.27 -12.31
C PHE A 38 2.41 10.67 -11.89
N ARG A 39 1.62 11.40 -12.70
CA ARG A 39 1.11 12.73 -12.32
C ARG A 39 0.08 12.64 -11.20
N LEU A 40 0.26 13.41 -10.12
CA LEU A 40 -0.67 13.47 -8.99
C LEU A 40 -2.14 13.62 -9.45
N GLY A 41 -3.03 12.82 -8.85
CA GLY A 41 -4.45 12.81 -9.18
C GLY A 41 -4.81 12.19 -10.53
N ALA A 42 -3.84 11.65 -11.29
CA ALA A 42 -4.14 10.80 -12.44
C ALA A 42 -4.88 9.54 -11.97
N ARG A 43 -5.88 9.10 -12.75
CA ARG A 43 -6.71 7.94 -12.38
C ARG A 43 -5.86 6.67 -12.19
N GLU A 44 -4.82 6.57 -12.98
CA GLU A 44 -3.88 5.45 -13.07
C GLU A 44 -3.05 5.30 -11.78
N ARG A 45 -2.96 6.33 -10.95
CA ARG A 45 -2.30 6.29 -9.63
C ARG A 45 -3.11 5.57 -8.55
N GLY A 46 -4.33 5.19 -8.87
CA GLY A 46 -5.26 4.59 -7.92
C GLY A 46 -5.68 5.59 -6.85
N LEU A 47 -5.94 5.08 -5.63
CA LEU A 47 -6.36 5.89 -4.48
C LEU A 47 -5.24 6.13 -3.46
N GLY A 48 -3.99 5.84 -3.84
CA GLY A 48 -2.83 5.89 -2.95
C GLY A 48 -2.33 7.30 -2.63
N ASP A 49 -2.88 8.32 -3.28
CA ASP A 49 -2.59 9.73 -3.07
C ASP A 49 -3.87 10.54 -2.75
N ASP A 50 -4.98 9.85 -2.47
CA ASP A 50 -6.26 10.46 -2.12
C ASP A 50 -6.41 10.72 -0.62
N LEU A 51 -6.46 12.00 -0.22
CA LEU A 51 -6.52 12.39 1.19
C LEU A 51 -7.82 11.96 1.88
N ASP A 52 -8.95 11.92 1.16
CA ASP A 52 -10.22 11.54 1.78
C ASP A 52 -10.26 10.05 2.10
N PHE A 53 -9.65 9.22 1.25
CA PHE A 53 -9.47 7.79 1.52
C PHE A 53 -8.68 7.55 2.81
N VAL A 54 -7.47 8.11 2.92
CA VAL A 54 -6.60 7.85 4.08
C VAL A 54 -7.15 8.45 5.37
N ARG A 55 -7.83 9.61 5.29
CA ARG A 55 -8.56 10.18 6.43
C ARG A 55 -9.70 9.28 6.87
N ALA A 56 -10.43 8.68 5.94
CA ALA A 56 -11.49 7.73 6.28
C ALA A 56 -10.91 6.46 6.93
N LEU A 57 -9.77 5.97 6.45
CA LEU A 57 -9.07 4.83 7.06
C LEU A 57 -8.60 5.15 8.50
N GLY A 58 -8.03 6.34 8.72
CA GLY A 58 -7.57 6.80 10.04
C GLY A 58 -8.69 6.99 11.08
N LYS A 59 -9.97 7.01 10.67
CA LYS A 59 -11.10 7.08 11.60
C LYS A 59 -11.40 5.76 12.30
N ILE A 60 -10.94 4.62 11.76
CA ILE A 60 -11.24 3.31 12.34
C ILE A 60 -10.49 3.14 13.66
N GLN A 61 -11.24 3.13 14.77
CA GLN A 61 -10.68 3.00 16.11
C GLN A 61 -10.56 1.53 16.53
N GLY A 62 -9.58 1.25 17.41
CA GLY A 62 -9.41 -0.08 18.00
C GLY A 62 -8.80 -1.12 17.07
N LEU A 63 -8.18 -0.70 15.96
CA LEU A 63 -7.33 -1.56 15.15
C LEU A 63 -6.05 -1.89 15.91
N GLU A 64 -5.79 -3.19 16.04
CA GLU A 64 -4.54 -3.70 16.61
C GLU A 64 -3.46 -3.82 15.54
N LYS A 65 -3.86 -4.13 14.31
CA LYS A 65 -2.94 -4.34 13.18
C LYS A 65 -3.50 -3.74 11.90
N LEU A 66 -2.67 -2.98 11.20
CA LEU A 66 -2.92 -2.50 9.84
C LEU A 66 -1.74 -2.88 8.95
N VAL A 67 -2.03 -3.48 7.80
CA VAL A 67 -1.03 -3.73 6.76
C VAL A 67 -1.42 -2.90 5.53
N VAL A 68 -0.54 -2.00 5.12
CA VAL A 68 -0.68 -1.20 3.89
C VAL A 68 0.35 -1.69 2.88
N SER A 69 -0.06 -1.96 1.64
CA SER A 69 0.82 -2.40 0.56
C SER A 69 0.49 -1.69 -0.75
N GLY A 70 1.36 -1.79 -1.74
CA GLY A 70 1.15 -1.17 -3.05
C GLY A 70 1.65 0.27 -3.10
N TYR A 71 0.96 1.10 -3.87
CA TYR A 71 1.36 2.46 -4.17
C TYR A 71 0.62 3.46 -3.27
N TYR A 72 1.32 4.08 -2.33
CA TYR A 72 0.76 5.07 -1.41
C TYR A 72 1.72 6.24 -1.17
N ALA A 73 1.13 7.39 -0.81
CA ALA A 73 1.84 8.62 -0.56
C ALA A 73 2.79 8.51 0.64
N LYS A 74 3.89 9.27 0.54
CA LYS A 74 5.09 9.14 1.37
C LYS A 74 4.85 9.20 2.88
N HIS A 75 3.97 10.09 3.32
CA HIS A 75 3.74 10.35 4.74
C HIS A 75 2.52 9.63 5.32
N TRP A 76 1.82 8.81 4.52
CA TRP A 76 0.64 8.08 4.99
C TRP A 76 0.94 7.06 6.08
N PRO A 77 2.02 6.25 6.01
CA PRO A 77 2.35 5.35 7.11
C PRO A 77 2.52 6.08 8.44
N ALA A 78 3.26 7.19 8.45
CA ALA A 78 3.48 7.99 9.66
C ALA A 78 2.17 8.58 10.21
N TYR A 79 1.25 9.01 9.34
CA TYR A 79 -0.08 9.45 9.76
C TYR A 79 -0.89 8.29 10.39
N LEU A 80 -0.93 7.13 9.73
CA LEU A 80 -1.73 5.99 10.18
C LEU A 80 -1.19 5.36 11.48
N GLU A 81 0.12 5.39 11.70
CA GLU A 81 0.75 4.96 12.97
C GLU A 81 0.20 5.68 14.20
N THR A 82 -0.32 6.91 14.05
CA THR A 82 -0.94 7.63 15.17
C THR A 82 -2.27 7.02 15.63
N THR A 83 -2.86 6.13 14.81
CA THR A 83 -4.22 5.58 14.99
C THR A 83 -4.26 4.07 15.24
N VAL A 84 -3.16 3.35 14.97
CA VAL A 84 -3.08 1.88 15.05
C VAL A 84 -1.91 1.43 15.92
N VAL A 85 -2.07 0.31 16.63
CA VAL A 85 -1.01 -0.22 17.51
C VAL A 85 0.18 -0.76 16.70
N ARG A 86 -0.09 -1.47 15.60
CA ARG A 86 0.95 -2.03 14.72
C ARG A 86 0.64 -1.74 13.26
N LEU A 87 1.47 -0.91 12.62
CA LEU A 87 1.45 -0.71 11.18
C LEU A 87 2.58 -1.52 10.53
N ARG A 88 2.28 -2.23 9.43
CA ARG A 88 3.29 -2.73 8.49
C ARG A 88 3.02 -2.08 7.13
N ALA A 89 3.96 -1.28 6.66
CA ALA A 89 3.93 -0.70 5.33
C ALA A 89 4.86 -1.48 4.39
N ILE A 90 4.32 -1.94 3.27
CA ILE A 90 5.04 -2.73 2.25
C ILE A 90 5.11 -1.86 0.98
N PRO A 91 6.30 -1.50 0.48
CA PRO A 91 6.42 -0.68 -0.72
C PRO A 91 6.05 -1.48 -1.97
N GLY A 92 5.14 -0.96 -2.79
CA GLY A 92 4.69 -1.62 -4.02
C GLY A 92 4.00 -2.96 -3.78
N HIS A 93 3.89 -3.79 -4.80
CA HIS A 93 3.34 -5.15 -4.71
C HIS A 93 4.42 -6.21 -4.52
N GLY A 94 5.48 -5.89 -3.77
CA GLY A 94 6.59 -6.81 -3.52
C GLY A 94 6.10 -8.20 -3.09
N LEU A 95 6.67 -9.22 -3.73
CA LEU A 95 6.45 -10.63 -3.42
C LEU A 95 7.31 -11.02 -2.22
N GLU A 96 6.83 -11.99 -1.45
CA GLU A 96 7.56 -12.50 -0.29
C GLU A 96 8.73 -13.36 -0.76
N GLU A 97 9.93 -13.00 -0.32
CA GLU A 97 11.17 -13.77 -0.58
C GLU A 97 11.18 -15.04 0.27
N SER A 98 11.83 -16.08 -0.23
CA SER A 98 11.98 -17.34 0.51
C SER A 98 12.83 -17.15 1.76
N GLU A 99 12.44 -17.83 2.85
CA GLU A 99 13.27 -17.90 4.07
C GLU A 99 14.39 -18.97 3.96
N LEU A 100 14.40 -19.76 2.88
CA LEU A 100 15.42 -20.76 2.63
C LEU A 100 16.76 -20.12 2.31
N LYS A 101 17.85 -20.76 2.74
CA LYS A 101 19.19 -20.36 2.32
C LYS A 101 19.41 -20.80 0.87
N GLU A 102 20.18 -20.02 0.12
CA GLU A 102 20.53 -20.35 -1.27
C GLU A 102 21.15 -21.74 -1.43
N GLU A 103 21.94 -22.19 -0.46
CA GLU A 103 22.57 -23.50 -0.45
C GLU A 103 21.58 -24.67 -0.30
N ASP A 104 20.39 -24.40 0.25
CA ASP A 104 19.33 -25.39 0.48
C ASP A 104 18.30 -25.42 -0.66
N MET A 105 18.41 -24.50 -1.63
CA MET A 105 17.47 -24.37 -2.74
C MET A 105 17.92 -25.16 -3.96
N ASP A 106 16.99 -25.84 -4.62
CA ASP A 106 17.25 -26.43 -5.93
C ASP A 106 17.34 -25.36 -7.04
N ASP A 107 17.72 -25.78 -8.26
CA ASP A 107 17.92 -24.84 -9.37
C ASP A 107 16.62 -24.09 -9.74
N GLU A 108 15.44 -24.73 -9.63
CA GLU A 108 14.15 -24.10 -9.94
C GLU A 108 13.75 -23.09 -8.85
N GLU A 109 13.99 -23.44 -7.59
CA GLU A 109 13.79 -22.55 -6.44
C GLU A 109 14.71 -21.31 -6.51
N GLN A 110 15.98 -21.50 -6.90
CA GLN A 110 16.92 -20.40 -7.10
C GLN A 110 16.51 -19.48 -8.26
N GLU A 111 16.06 -20.04 -9.38
CA GLU A 111 15.55 -19.25 -10.51
C GLU A 111 14.31 -18.45 -10.11
N ASN A 112 13.38 -19.06 -9.39
CA ASN A 112 12.18 -18.38 -8.89
C ASN A 112 12.52 -17.27 -7.89
N GLU A 113 13.43 -17.52 -6.95
CA GLU A 113 13.90 -16.52 -5.98
C GLU A 113 14.60 -15.34 -6.68
N MET A 114 15.40 -15.62 -7.72
CA MET A 114 16.01 -14.58 -8.55
C MET A 114 14.95 -13.72 -9.27
N PHE A 115 13.90 -14.35 -9.80
CA PHE A 115 12.78 -13.66 -10.42
C PHE A 115 12.01 -12.78 -9.42
N ILE A 116 11.77 -13.28 -8.20
CA ILE A 116 11.15 -12.54 -7.11
C ILE A 116 11.96 -11.30 -6.76
N ARG A 117 13.28 -11.44 -6.54
CA ARG A 117 14.17 -10.31 -6.21
C ARG A 117 14.18 -9.25 -7.31
N GLN A 118 14.27 -9.66 -8.58
CA GLN A 118 14.23 -8.72 -9.71
C GLN A 118 12.87 -8.00 -9.81
N THR A 119 11.77 -8.71 -9.53
CA THR A 119 10.43 -8.12 -9.51
C THR A 119 10.30 -7.12 -8.37
N ASN A 120 10.76 -7.48 -7.17
CA ASN A 120 10.75 -6.62 -5.99
C ASN A 120 11.58 -5.34 -6.21
N GLU A 121 12.74 -5.44 -6.85
CA GLU A 121 13.57 -4.27 -7.17
C GLU A 121 12.84 -3.32 -8.14
N ARG A 122 12.18 -3.85 -9.18
CA ARG A 122 11.40 -3.04 -10.12
C ARG A 122 10.20 -2.38 -9.43
N GLU A 123 9.47 -3.12 -8.61
CA GLU A 123 8.34 -2.60 -7.83
C GLU A 123 8.79 -1.49 -6.89
N LEU A 124 9.92 -1.67 -6.18
CA LEU A 124 10.48 -0.65 -5.30
C LEU A 124 10.84 0.63 -6.06
N GLN A 125 11.48 0.51 -7.23
CA GLN A 125 11.81 1.66 -8.07
C GLN A 125 10.55 2.39 -8.55
N SER A 126 9.51 1.66 -8.97
CA SER A 126 8.21 2.23 -9.35
C SER A 126 7.53 2.92 -8.17
N PHE A 127 7.58 2.32 -6.98
CA PHE A 127 7.05 2.90 -5.76
C PHE A 127 7.76 4.20 -5.38
N MET A 128 9.09 4.23 -5.45
CA MET A 128 9.86 5.46 -5.20
C MET A 128 9.50 6.57 -6.18
N LYS A 129 9.29 6.23 -7.47
CA LYS A 129 8.82 7.20 -8.48
C LYS A 129 7.40 7.67 -8.18
N TYR A 130 6.51 6.77 -7.79
CA TYR A 130 5.14 7.10 -7.40
C TYR A 130 5.10 8.13 -6.27
N GLN A 131 5.96 7.99 -5.28
CA GLN A 131 6.01 8.89 -4.13
C GLN A 131 6.53 10.29 -4.45
N GLN A 132 7.19 10.50 -5.58
CA GLN A 132 7.64 11.84 -5.99
C GLN A 132 6.43 12.75 -6.20
N GLY A 133 6.43 13.89 -5.49
CA GLY A 133 5.32 14.84 -5.49
C GLY A 133 4.25 14.54 -4.44
N THR A 134 4.35 13.44 -3.68
CA THR A 134 3.41 13.12 -2.60
C THR A 134 3.86 13.67 -1.23
N GLU A 135 4.98 14.39 -1.18
CA GLU A 135 5.55 14.98 0.04
C GLU A 135 4.56 15.89 0.79
N ASP A 136 3.76 16.67 0.05
CA ASP A 136 2.79 17.60 0.65
C ASP A 136 1.43 16.95 0.94
N LEU A 137 1.25 15.66 0.62
CA LEU A 137 0.02 14.91 0.85
C LEU A 137 -0.04 14.35 2.27
N ILE A 138 -0.09 15.27 3.22
CA ILE A 138 -0.22 14.97 4.65
C ILE A 138 -1.72 14.99 5.01
N PRO A 139 -2.29 13.89 5.52
CA PRO A 139 -3.72 13.80 5.85
C PRO A 139 -4.19 14.74 6.97
#